data_AF-A0A0V8DP12-F1
#
_entry.id   AF-A0A0V8DP12-F1
#
_cell.length_a   1.000
_cell.length_b   1.000
_cell.length_c   1.000
_cell.angle_alpha   90.00
_cell.angle_beta   90.00
_cell.angle_gamma   90.00
#
_symmetry.space_group_name_H-M   'P 1'
#
loop_
_entity.id
_entity.type
_entity.pdbx_description
1 polymer ?
#
loop_
_entity_poly.entity_id
_entity_poly.type
_entity_poly.pdbx_seq_one_letter_code
_entity_poly.pdbx_strand_id
1 'polypeptide(L)' 'MDKFKEIFEAIKADPQNKKYTKDGIEPLYSVHKEAKICIIGQAPGIRAQESRLFWNDPSGDRLRDWLGIDRTTFYESNNN' A
#
# COMPACT_ATOMS: atom_id res chain seq x y z
N MET A 1 -21.66 2.07 3.13
CA MET A 1 -20.42 1.46 3.68
C MET A 1 -19.23 2.09 2.97
N ASP A 2 -18.06 2.11 3.60
CA ASP A 2 -16.84 2.61 2.96
C ASP A 2 -16.40 1.60 1.88
N LYS A 3 -16.46 2.01 0.61
CA LYS A 3 -16.15 1.16 -0.54
C LYS A 3 -14.70 0.65 -0.51
N PHE A 4 -13.78 1.39 0.10
CA PHE A 4 -12.40 0.91 0.28
C PHE A 4 -12.34 -0.24 1.26
N LYS A 5 -13.11 -0.18 2.36
CA LYS A 5 -13.23 -1.29 3.30
C LYS A 5 -13.84 -2.54 2.66
N GLU A 6 -14.83 -2.37 1.78
CA GLU A 6 -15.39 -3.49 1.02
C GLU A 6 -14.34 -4.15 0.13
N ILE A 7 -13.52 -3.37 -0.58
CA ILE A 7 -12.42 -3.88 -1.41
C ILE A 7 -11.36 -4.58 -0.55
N PHE A 8 -11.01 -4.02 0.62
CA PHE A 8 -10.08 -4.63 1.55
C PHE A 8 -10.52 -6.05 1.95
N GLU A 9 -11.79 -6.19 2.35
CA GLU A 9 -12.34 -7.49 2.74
C GLU A 9 -12.46 -8.44 1.54
N ALA A 10 -12.79 -7.92 0.35
CA ALA A 10 -12.81 -8.73 -0.88
C ALA A 10 -11.42 -9.29 -1.21
N ILE A 11 -10.34 -8.51 -1.08
CA ILE A 11 -8.97 -8.97 -1.28
C ILE A 11 -8.64 -10.08 -0.28
N LYS A 12 -8.97 -9.92 1.01
CA LYS A 12 -8.75 -10.95 2.03
C LYS A 12 -9.50 -12.25 1.75
N ALA A 13 -10.70 -12.15 1.20
CA ALA A 13 -11.59 -13.28 0.92
C ALA A 13 -11.25 -14.02 -0.39
N ASP A 14 -10.40 -13.45 -1.25
CA ASP A 14 -9.99 -14.09 -2.49
C ASP A 14 -9.33 -15.46 -2.22
N PRO A 15 -9.72 -16.54 -2.93
CA PRO A 15 -9.12 -17.86 -2.76
C PRO A 15 -7.60 -17.89 -2.87
N GLN A 16 -7.00 -17.04 -3.71
CA GLN A 16 -5.54 -16.93 -3.88
C GLN A 16 -4.87 -16.34 -2.63
N ASN A 17 -5.60 -15.53 -1.85
CA ASN A 17 -5.10 -14.88 -0.64
C ASN A 17 -5.34 -15.68 0.64
N LYS A 18 -6.02 -16.83 0.56
CA LYS A 18 -6.35 -17.66 1.73
C LYS A 18 -5.16 -17.96 2.63
N LYS A 19 -3.99 -18.24 2.06
CA LYS A 19 -2.76 -18.48 2.82
C LYS A 19 -2.29 -17.24 3.57
N TYR A 20 -2.20 -16.10 2.89
CA TYR A 20 -1.76 -14.84 3.49
C TYR A 20 -2.71 -14.37 4.60
N THR A 21 -4.02 -14.41 4.34
CA THR A 21 -5.04 -14.07 5.34
C THR A 21 -4.95 -14.97 6.57
N LYS A 22 -4.74 -16.29 6.38
CA LYS A 22 -4.55 -17.23 7.49
C LYS A 22 -3.27 -16.94 8.29
N ASP A 23 -2.20 -16.56 7.61
CA ASP A 23 -0.90 -16.24 8.19
C ASP A 23 -0.89 -14.82 8.82
N GLY A 24 -2.04 -14.12 8.87
CA GLY A 24 -2.18 -12.79 9.46
C GLY A 24 -1.65 -11.65 8.60
N ILE A 25 -1.31 -11.93 7.34
CA ILE A 25 -0.80 -10.95 6.38
C ILE A 25 -2.00 -10.27 5.70
N GLU A 26 -2.22 -9.02 6.07
CA GLU A 26 -3.30 -8.21 5.51
C GLU A 26 -2.89 -7.51 4.19
N PRO A 27 -3.87 -7.13 3.35
CA PRO A 27 -3.62 -6.29 2.19
C PRO A 27 -2.91 -4.99 2.59
N LEU A 28 -1.84 -4.67 1.87
CA LEU A 28 -1.07 -3.44 2.08
C LEU A 28 -1.42 -2.44 0.97
N TYR A 29 -2.24 -1.44 1.28
CA TYR A 29 -2.49 -0.31 0.39
C TYR A 29 -2.77 0.98 1.16
N SER A 30 -2.59 2.12 0.49
CA SER A 30 -3.11 3.42 0.91
C SER A 30 -3.93 3.99 -0.23
N VAL A 31 -5.09 4.57 0.09
CA VAL A 31 -6.02 5.08 -0.90
C VAL A 31 -6.74 6.30 -0.35
N HIS A 32 -6.99 7.26 -1.24
CA HIS A 32 -7.85 8.39 -0.97
C HIS A 32 -8.79 8.60 -2.16
N LYS A 33 -10.03 9.02 -1.88
CA LYS A 33 -11.05 9.22 -2.92
C LYS A 33 -10.68 10.29 -3.95
N GLU A 34 -9.77 11.20 -3.59
CA GLU A 34 -9.31 12.32 -4.44
C GLU A 34 -7.94 12.06 -5.06
N ALA A 35 -7.38 10.86 -4.89
CA ALA A 35 -6.09 10.50 -5.47
C ALA A 35 -6.14 10.62 -7.00
N LYS A 36 -5.20 11.39 -7.55
CA LYS A 36 -5.07 11.60 -9.01
C LYS A 36 -4.10 10.61 -9.66
N ILE A 37 -3.25 9.98 -8.86
CA ILE A 37 -2.19 9.07 -9.30
C ILE A 37 -2.34 7.77 -8.51
N CYS A 38 -2.30 6.63 -9.21
CA CYS A 38 -2.29 5.30 -8.63
C CYS A 38 -0.92 4.66 -8.87
N ILE A 39 -0.24 4.26 -7.80
CA ILE A 39 1.07 3.61 -7.86
C ILE A 39 0.88 2.15 -7.44
N ILE A 40 1.24 1.21 -8.32
CA ILE A 40 1.10 -0.23 -8.06
C ILE A 40 2.51 -0.85 -8.06
N GLY A 41 2.86 -1.49 -6.94
CA GLY A 41 4.09 -2.26 -6.79
C GLY A 41 3.86 -3.74 -7.07
N GLN A 42 4.93 -4.48 -7.36
CA GLN A 42 4.82 -5.89 -7.73
C GLN A 42 4.49 -6.79 -6.52
N ALA A 43 5.25 -6.68 -5.43
CA ALA A 43 4.98 -7.38 -4.18
C ALA A 43 5.70 -6.69 -3.02
N PRO A 44 5.08 -6.62 -1.82
CA PRO A 44 5.77 -6.14 -0.64
C PRO A 44 6.84 -7.15 -0.22
N GLY A 45 8.08 -6.68 -0.02
CA GLY A 45 9.09 -7.47 0.68
C GLY A 45 8.73 -7.66 2.17
N ILE A 46 9.38 -8.61 2.85
CA ILE A 46 9.11 -8.94 4.26
C ILE A 46 9.09 -7.70 5.16
N ARG A 47 10.04 -6.77 4.97
CA ARG A 47 10.12 -5.52 5.75
C ARG A 47 8.92 -4.61 5.57
N ALA A 48 8.34 -4.54 4.38
CA ALA A 48 7.15 -3.74 4.12
C ALA A 48 5.91 -4.37 4.76
N GLN A 49 5.86 -5.71 4.82
CA GLN A 49 4.80 -6.43 5.53
C GLN A 49 4.91 -6.19 7.05
N GLU A 50 6.10 -6.34 7.64
CA GLU A 50 6.32 -6.15 9.08
C GLU A 50 6.09 -4.71 9.54
N SER A 51 6.63 -3.73 8.80
CA SER A 51 6.47 -2.31 9.15
C SER A 51 5.10 -1.74 8.79
N ARG A 52 4.32 -2.47 7.98
CA ARG A 52 3.10 -1.98 7.30
C ARG A 52 3.31 -0.65 6.57
N LEU A 53 4.56 -0.30 6.26
CA LEU A 53 4.91 0.91 5.56
C LEU A 53 5.43 0.54 4.17
N PHE A 54 4.61 0.88 3.19
CA PHE A 54 4.85 0.59 1.79
C PHE A 54 5.97 1.49 1.25
N TRP A 55 6.85 0.98 0.37
CA TRP A 55 7.99 1.74 -0.18
C TRP A 55 8.92 2.37 0.89
N ASN A 56 9.09 1.70 2.04
CA ASN A 56 10.03 2.09 3.09
C ASN A 56 11.38 1.36 2.98
N ASP A 57 11.90 1.28 1.76
CA ASP A 57 13.15 0.61 1.42
C ASP A 57 13.88 1.41 0.32
N PRO A 58 15.10 1.01 -0.11
CA PRO A 58 15.83 1.72 -1.15
C PRO A 58 15.11 1.82 -2.51
N SER A 59 14.14 0.93 -2.79
CA SER A 59 13.32 1.05 -4.00
C SER A 59 12.30 2.19 -3.88
N GLY A 60 11.79 2.42 -2.67
CA GLY A 60 10.97 3.58 -2.36
C GLY A 60 11.73 4.90 -2.42
N ASP A 61 13.00 4.92 -2.01
CA ASP A 61 13.84 6.12 -2.14
C ASP A 61 14.00 6.51 -3.62
N ARG A 62 14.27 5.53 -4.49
CA ARG A 62 14.35 5.75 -5.94
C ARG A 62 13.01 6.19 -6.54
N LEU A 63 11.90 5.60 -6.09
CA LEU A 63 10.58 6.01 -6.58
C LEU A 63 10.31 7.49 -6.25
N ARG A 64 10.64 7.93 -5.02
CA ARG A 64 10.47 9.33 -4.61
C ARG A 64 11.35 10.28 -5.42
N ASP A 65 12.60 9.88 -5.69
CA ASP A 65 13.51 10.61 -6.57
C ASP A 65 12.94 10.77 -7.98
N TRP A 66 12.41 9.70 -8.58
CA TRP A 66 11.76 9.77 -9.91
C TRP A 66 10.53 10.65 -9.95
N LEU A 67 9.74 10.65 -8.87
CA LEU A 67 8.55 11.50 -8.74
C LEU A 67 8.91 12.95 -8.42
N GLY A 68 10.16 13.22 -8.00
CA GLY A 68 10.61 14.54 -7.57
C GLY A 68 9.92 15.05 -6.31
N ILE A 69 9.50 14.15 -5.41
CA ILE A 69 8.79 14.50 -4.18
C ILE A 69 9.49 13.93 -2.94
N ASP A 70 9.34 14.64 -1.81
CA ASP A 70 9.91 14.19 -0.55
C ASP A 70 9.08 13.09 0.13
N ARG A 71 9.64 12.55 1.22
CA ARG A 71 9.01 11.47 1.99
C ARG A 71 7.68 11.90 2.61
N THR A 72 7.60 13.12 3.12
CA THR A 72 6.39 13.66 3.75
C THR A 72 5.27 13.76 2.72
N THR A 73 5.53 14.38 1.58
CA THR A 73 4.57 14.49 0.46
C THR A 73 4.08 13.12 -0.01
N PHE A 74 4.97 12.12 -0.04
CA PHE A 74 4.61 10.76 -0.45
C PHE A 74 3.69 10.03 0.56
N TYR A 75 3.95 10.11 1.86
CA TYR A 75 3.17 9.38 2.88
C TYR A 75 2.00 10.16 3.46
N GLU A 76 2.08 11.49 3.44
CA GLU A 76 1.08 12.41 3.96
C GLU A 76 0.32 13.12 2.81
N SER A 77 0.29 12.50 1.63
CA SER A 77 -0.42 13.02 0.45
C SER A 77 -1.91 13.31 0.67
N ASN A 78 -2.47 12.82 1.78
CA ASN A 78 -3.87 12.93 2.16
C ASN A 78 -4.09 13.88 3.36
N ASN A 79 -3.05 14.54 3.87
CA ASN A 79 -3.12 15.47 5.01
C ASN A 79 -3.32 16.94 4.60
N ASN A 80 -3.62 17.22 3.33
CA ASN A 80 -3.91 18.56 2.82
C ASN A 80 -5.40 18.76 2.56
#